data_AF-A0A6P0X691-F1
#
_entry.id   AF-A0A6P0X691-F1
#
_cell.length_a   1.000
_cell.length_b   1.000
_cell.length_c   1.000
_cell.angle_alpha   90.00
_cell.angle_beta   90.00
_cell.angle_gamma   90.00
#
_symmetry.space_group_name_H-M   'P 1'
#
loop_
_entity.id
_entity.type
_entity.pdbx_description
1 polymer ?
#
loop_
_entity_poly.entity_id
_entity_poly.type
_entity_poly.pdbx_seq_one_letter_code
_entity_poly.pdbx_strand_id
1 'polypeptide(L)'
;SVAREFQGTIFDTNKVPATRGKMGYAPPEQLQQGMASPNSDLYALAATALVLLTGKEATQLIEPQSLNWEWRQEVELSPWLGDILDRMLQRKPSDRFASATEVLQALTSQSVASYAYPETETPEEEEDDDPPISNHWFSGWLWKMPLTLLVIITAGSLGWWGGNVWIESQKIPSSQENKELFEKDYSTITFLLDDTDEPPPPLKFSAQEQQRRANLEKRLDRLGINREFYSSLVYEAFWTRYPQQQGNKPSNSPKDTELRADRDAIAANLLNKIEKLQLSKEAMKRLGTYKQADLTKWRREANRLHLSSSALYDLADAKFFKQFPDQPREPLTDKSIGQVWEAIVGDTINKLQSQAAVEKMVFDEGTVSQQKSGTLQPGEGKAFIAKLSKDQIMQVDLQTNSSALFSIYCPPGVKPIIEDSQKRNWSGNIKESGFYEFIVVSEAAEPIEYQLNLTVEN
;
A
#
# COMPACT_ATOMS: atom_id res chain seq x y z
N SER A 1 -25.17 -24.47 -22.02
CA SER A 1 -26.42 -24.74 -21.28
C SER A 1 -26.00 -25.43 -20.00
N VAL A 2 -26.07 -24.81 -18.82
CA VAL A 2 -27.30 -24.34 -18.19
C VAL A 2 -27.12 -22.94 -17.62
N ALA A 3 -27.82 -21.98 -18.23
CA ALA A 3 -28.31 -20.79 -17.53
C ALA A 3 -29.71 -21.14 -17.00
N ARG A 4 -30.01 -20.74 -15.77
CA ARG A 4 -31.35 -20.34 -15.29
C ARG A 4 -31.14 -19.51 -14.02
N GLU A 5 -31.29 -18.19 -14.13
CA GLU A 5 -32.52 -17.45 -13.82
C GLU A 5 -32.94 -17.57 -12.35
N PHE A 6 -32.58 -16.55 -11.56
CA PHE A 6 -33.38 -16.07 -10.44
C PHE A 6 -33.31 -14.53 -10.47
N GLN A 7 -34.38 -13.93 -11.01
CA GLN A 7 -34.73 -12.54 -10.74
C GLN A 7 -35.25 -12.44 -9.30
N GLY A 8 -34.79 -11.40 -8.59
CA GLY A 8 -35.53 -10.77 -7.51
C GLY A 8 -35.57 -11.49 -6.16
N THR A 9 -34.48 -11.46 -5.40
CA THR A 9 -34.56 -11.47 -3.92
C THR A 9 -33.39 -10.69 -3.33
N ILE A 10 -33.69 -9.84 -2.35
CA ILE A 10 -32.76 -8.98 -1.60
C ILE A 10 -31.61 -9.83 -1.02
N PHE A 11 -30.37 -9.54 -1.41
CA PHE A 11 -29.19 -10.21 -0.88
C PHE A 11 -28.73 -9.52 0.42
N ASP A 12 -28.88 -10.29 1.50
CA ASP A 12 -28.37 -10.09 2.85
C ASP A 12 -26.83 -9.98 2.85
N THR A 13 -26.29 -8.85 3.31
CA THR A 13 -24.87 -8.46 3.21
C THR A 13 -23.95 -9.05 4.30
N ASN A 14 -24.35 -10.12 4.99
CA ASN A 14 -23.63 -10.63 6.18
C ASN A 14 -22.82 -11.92 5.97
N LYS A 15 -22.10 -12.06 4.85
CA LYS A 15 -21.08 -13.12 4.70
C LYS A 15 -19.70 -12.54 4.43
N VAL A 16 -18.91 -12.42 5.50
CA VAL A 16 -17.45 -12.26 5.43
C VAL A 16 -16.87 -13.52 4.77
N PRO A 17 -15.98 -13.41 3.76
CA PRO A 17 -15.35 -14.58 3.15
C PRO A 17 -14.51 -15.32 4.20
N ALA A 18 -14.70 -16.62 4.33
CA ALA A 18 -13.96 -17.44 5.28
C ALA A 18 -12.50 -17.63 4.82
N THR A 19 -11.52 -17.35 5.70
CA THR A 19 -10.12 -17.74 5.52
C THR A 19 -10.01 -19.26 5.42
N ARG A 20 -9.95 -19.81 4.20
CA ARG A 20 -9.74 -21.23 3.92
C ARG A 20 -8.64 -21.35 2.88
N GLY A 21 -7.50 -21.92 3.27
CA GLY A 21 -6.40 -22.21 2.35
C GLY A 21 -5.40 -23.17 2.97
N LYS A 22 -5.04 -24.26 2.28
CA LYS A 22 -3.95 -25.17 2.68
C LYS A 22 -2.62 -24.53 2.30
N MET A 23 -1.63 -24.60 3.19
CA MET A 23 -0.27 -24.08 2.95
C MET A 23 0.30 -24.68 1.65
N GLY A 24 0.77 -23.82 0.74
CA GLY A 24 1.28 -24.21 -0.58
C GLY A 24 0.22 -24.27 -1.70
N TYR A 25 -1.07 -24.18 -1.38
CA TYR A 25 -2.14 -24.12 -2.39
C TYR A 25 -2.84 -22.77 -2.42
N ALA A 26 -2.95 -22.11 -1.28
CA ALA A 26 -3.45 -20.76 -1.21
C ALA A 26 -2.29 -19.75 -1.29
N PRO A 27 -2.49 -18.63 -2.01
CA PRO A 27 -1.46 -17.62 -2.13
C PRO A 27 -1.27 -16.85 -0.81
N PRO A 28 -0.13 -16.15 -0.64
CA PRO A 28 0.20 -15.46 0.60
C PRO A 28 -0.84 -14.43 1.05
N GLU A 29 -1.47 -13.70 0.12
CA GLU A 29 -2.53 -12.75 0.46
C GLU A 29 -3.78 -13.44 1.03
N GLN A 30 -4.14 -14.63 0.55
CA GLN A 30 -5.26 -15.40 1.09
C GLN A 30 -4.94 -16.05 2.44
N LEU A 31 -3.71 -16.55 2.60
CA LEU A 31 -3.26 -17.18 3.84
C LEU A 31 -2.98 -16.18 4.96
N GLN A 32 -2.46 -14.99 4.63
CA GLN A 32 -1.97 -14.01 5.61
C GLN A 32 -2.92 -12.84 5.82
N GLN A 33 -3.79 -12.55 4.85
CA GLN A 33 -4.69 -11.38 4.86
C GLN A 33 -6.17 -11.78 4.69
N GLY A 34 -6.47 -13.07 4.46
CA GLY A 34 -7.85 -13.56 4.24
C GLY A 34 -8.47 -13.12 2.91
N MET A 35 -7.69 -12.55 2.01
CA MET A 35 -8.15 -11.98 0.75
C MET A 35 -8.13 -13.02 -0.36
N ALA A 36 -9.28 -13.26 -0.99
CA ALA A 36 -9.40 -14.07 -2.19
C ALA A 36 -9.91 -13.19 -3.34
N SER A 37 -9.14 -13.12 -4.42
CA SER A 37 -9.48 -12.42 -5.66
C SER A 37 -9.32 -13.38 -6.86
N PRO A 38 -9.80 -13.03 -8.06
CA PRO A 38 -9.70 -13.93 -9.22
C PRO A 38 -8.28 -14.42 -9.52
N ASN A 39 -7.25 -13.59 -9.31
CA ASN A 39 -5.84 -13.97 -9.44
C ASN A 39 -5.31 -14.82 -8.25
N SER A 40 -6.03 -14.88 -7.13
CA SER A 40 -5.77 -15.85 -6.06
C SER A 40 -6.25 -17.25 -6.46
N ASP A 41 -7.40 -17.34 -7.12
CA ASP A 41 -7.89 -18.61 -7.69
C ASP A 41 -6.94 -19.14 -8.78
N LEU A 42 -6.36 -18.25 -9.60
CA LEU A 42 -5.36 -18.62 -10.60
C LEU A 42 -4.09 -19.21 -9.96
N TYR A 43 -3.63 -18.65 -8.84
CA TYR A 43 -2.50 -19.21 -8.10
C TYR A 43 -2.82 -20.62 -7.60
N ALA A 44 -3.99 -20.80 -6.99
CA ALA A 44 -4.42 -22.09 -6.47
C ALA A 44 -4.58 -23.14 -7.58
N LEU A 45 -5.03 -22.73 -8.76
CA LEU A 45 -5.13 -23.58 -9.94
C LEU A 45 -3.75 -24.04 -10.41
N ALA A 46 -2.77 -23.12 -10.53
CA ALA A 46 -1.41 -23.49 -10.96
C ALA A 46 -0.72 -24.39 -9.93
N ALA A 47 -0.88 -24.11 -8.63
CA ALA A 47 -0.36 -24.95 -7.55
C ALA A 47 -0.93 -26.37 -7.61
N THR A 48 -2.24 -26.49 -7.81
CA THR A 48 -2.92 -27.78 -7.97
C THR A 48 -2.45 -28.52 -9.22
N ALA A 49 -2.29 -27.81 -10.34
CA ALA A 49 -1.80 -28.41 -11.58
C ALA A 49 -0.39 -28.99 -11.41
N LEU A 50 0.52 -28.27 -10.75
CA LEU A 50 1.88 -28.77 -10.50
C LEU A 50 1.91 -29.98 -9.56
N VAL A 51 1.09 -29.98 -8.50
CA VAL A 51 0.97 -31.15 -7.61
C VAL A 51 0.49 -32.37 -8.39
N LEU A 52 -0.50 -32.20 -9.28
CA LEU A 52 -1.00 -33.30 -10.12
C LEU A 52 0.02 -33.78 -11.15
N LEU A 53 0.78 -32.86 -11.76
CA LEU A 53 1.78 -33.17 -12.79
C LEU A 53 3.03 -33.85 -12.21
N THR A 54 3.42 -33.49 -10.98
CA THR A 54 4.64 -34.01 -10.34
C THR A 54 4.36 -35.18 -9.39
N GLY A 55 3.13 -35.32 -8.91
CA GLY A 55 2.77 -36.27 -7.86
C GLY A 55 3.35 -35.95 -6.47
N LYS A 56 3.93 -34.76 -6.29
CA LYS A 56 4.52 -34.31 -5.02
C LYS A 56 3.60 -33.32 -4.29
N GLU A 57 3.68 -33.28 -2.96
CA GLU A 57 2.94 -32.27 -2.18
C GLU A 57 3.53 -30.88 -2.42
N ALA A 58 2.69 -29.84 -2.37
CA ALA A 58 3.10 -28.46 -2.63
C ALA A 58 4.28 -27.99 -1.76
N THR A 59 4.36 -28.43 -0.49
CA THR A 59 5.47 -28.09 0.41
C THR A 59 6.82 -28.66 -0.02
N GLN A 60 6.83 -29.67 -0.90
CA GLN A 60 8.05 -30.26 -1.47
C GLN A 60 8.50 -29.54 -2.74
N LEU A 61 7.63 -28.74 -3.34
CA LEU A 61 7.86 -27.98 -4.57
C LEU A 61 8.14 -26.50 -4.29
N ILE A 62 8.13 -26.09 -3.02
CA ILE A 62 8.27 -24.69 -2.60
C ILE A 62 9.48 -24.56 -1.69
N GLU A 63 10.35 -23.60 -1.99
CA GLU A 63 11.48 -23.26 -1.11
C GLU A 63 10.95 -22.62 0.20
N PRO A 64 11.19 -23.22 1.38
CA PRO A 64 10.51 -22.82 2.63
C PRO A 64 10.76 -21.38 3.09
N GLN A 65 11.88 -20.77 2.67
CA GLN A 65 12.27 -19.42 3.10
C GLN A 65 11.77 -18.32 2.15
N SER A 66 11.82 -18.56 0.84
CA SER A 66 11.41 -17.58 -0.17
C SER A 66 9.93 -17.71 -0.57
N LEU A 67 9.35 -18.90 -0.36
CA LEU A 67 8.06 -19.34 -0.89
C LEU A 67 8.01 -19.33 -2.43
N ASN A 68 9.17 -19.44 -3.09
CA ASN A 68 9.26 -19.61 -4.53
C ASN A 68 9.03 -21.07 -4.91
N TRP A 69 8.41 -21.29 -6.06
CA TRP A 69 8.17 -22.63 -6.59
C TRP A 69 9.38 -23.13 -7.40
N GLU A 70 9.90 -24.29 -7.03
CA GLU A 70 11.06 -24.95 -7.66
C GLU A 70 10.65 -26.28 -8.33
N TRP A 71 9.66 -26.20 -9.21
CA TRP A 71 9.00 -27.38 -9.79
C TRP A 71 9.60 -27.84 -11.14
N ARG A 72 10.36 -26.98 -11.83
CA ARG A 72 10.88 -27.26 -13.19
C ARG A 72 11.86 -28.43 -13.27
N GLN A 73 12.46 -28.81 -12.13
CA GLN A 73 13.32 -29.99 -12.02
C GLN A 73 12.54 -31.30 -11.83
N GLU A 74 11.23 -31.22 -11.58
CA GLU A 74 10.38 -32.35 -11.19
C GLU A 74 9.47 -32.84 -12.31
N VAL A 75 9.22 -32.02 -13.32
CA VAL A 75 8.41 -32.37 -14.49
C VAL A 75 8.87 -31.58 -15.72
N GLU A 76 9.01 -32.26 -16.85
CA GLU A 76 9.30 -31.62 -18.13
C GLU A 76 7.99 -31.17 -18.80
N LEU A 77 7.84 -29.86 -18.94
CA LEU A 77 6.75 -29.22 -19.69
C LEU A 77 7.35 -28.41 -20.84
N SER A 78 6.53 -28.09 -21.85
CA SER A 78 6.92 -27.10 -22.86
C SER A 78 7.30 -25.77 -22.16
N PRO A 79 8.36 -25.07 -22.60
CA PRO A 79 8.77 -23.79 -22.00
C PRO A 79 7.60 -22.81 -21.87
N TRP A 80 6.74 -22.73 -22.90
CA TRP A 80 5.55 -21.89 -22.92
C TRP A 80 4.59 -22.13 -21.76
N LEU A 81 4.13 -23.38 -21.60
CA LEU A 81 3.24 -23.74 -20.49
C LEU A 81 3.92 -23.49 -19.13
N GLY A 82 5.22 -23.74 -19.04
CA GLY A 82 5.99 -23.47 -17.82
C GLY A 82 6.01 -21.99 -17.45
N ASP A 83 6.20 -21.10 -18.43
CA ASP A 83 6.24 -19.66 -18.19
C ASP A 83 4.85 -19.12 -17.76
N ILE A 84 3.78 -19.70 -18.29
CA ILE A 84 2.41 -19.39 -17.87
C ILE A 84 2.19 -19.81 -16.41
N LEU A 85 2.58 -21.04 -16.05
CA LEU A 85 2.45 -21.54 -14.67
C LEU A 85 3.30 -20.72 -13.68
N ASP A 86 4.54 -20.37 -14.05
CA ASP A 86 5.40 -19.51 -13.23
C ASP A 86 4.81 -18.12 -13.02
N ARG A 87 4.17 -17.55 -14.05
CA ARG A 87 3.48 -16.26 -13.93
C ARG A 87 2.23 -16.37 -13.06
N MET A 88 1.46 -17.46 -13.15
CA MET A 88 0.31 -17.70 -12.26
C MET A 88 0.72 -17.89 -10.79
N LEU A 89 1.95 -18.39 -10.54
CA LEU A 89 2.49 -18.65 -9.20
C LEU A 89 3.28 -17.48 -8.61
N GLN A 90 3.31 -16.31 -9.27
CA GLN A 90 4.03 -15.16 -8.73
C GLN A 90 3.51 -14.76 -7.35
N ARG A 91 4.42 -14.36 -6.47
CA ARG A 91 4.05 -14.08 -5.08
C ARG A 91 3.17 -12.85 -4.95
N LYS A 92 3.41 -11.82 -5.76
CA LYS A 92 2.59 -10.60 -5.78
C LYS A 92 1.41 -10.79 -6.74
N PRO A 93 0.18 -10.47 -6.33
CA PRO A 93 -0.99 -10.57 -7.20
C PRO A 93 -0.88 -9.73 -8.48
N SER A 94 -0.17 -8.59 -8.44
CA SER A 94 0.10 -7.69 -9.58
C SER A 94 0.96 -8.33 -10.68
N ASP A 95 1.80 -9.29 -10.31
CA ASP A 95 2.75 -9.92 -11.21
C ASP A 95 2.13 -11.18 -11.89
N ARG A 96 0.94 -11.59 -11.42
CA ARG A 96 0.13 -12.65 -12.02
C ARG A 96 -0.69 -12.13 -13.19
N PHE A 97 -1.32 -13.06 -13.90
CA PHE A 97 -2.41 -12.73 -14.80
C PHE A 97 -3.57 -12.11 -14.02
N ALA A 98 -4.17 -11.05 -14.57
CA ALA A 98 -5.27 -10.33 -13.94
C ALA A 98 -6.59 -11.10 -14.00
N SER A 99 -6.73 -12.04 -14.96
CA SER A 99 -7.95 -12.82 -15.15
C SER A 99 -7.70 -14.17 -15.83
N ALA A 100 -8.65 -15.09 -15.70
CA ALA A 100 -8.64 -16.36 -16.43
C ALA A 100 -8.68 -16.16 -17.95
N THR A 101 -9.28 -15.08 -18.44
CA THR A 101 -9.28 -14.71 -19.87
C THR A 101 -7.87 -14.44 -20.37
N GLU A 102 -7.04 -13.75 -19.58
CA GLU A 102 -5.64 -13.47 -19.93
C GLU A 102 -4.80 -14.76 -19.97
N VAL A 103 -5.05 -15.70 -19.04
CA VAL A 103 -4.43 -17.03 -19.03
C VAL A 103 -4.85 -17.83 -20.26
N LEU A 104 -6.15 -17.86 -20.58
CA LEU A 104 -6.66 -18.55 -21.77
C LEU A 104 -6.06 -17.94 -23.06
N GLN A 105 -6.00 -16.62 -23.15
CA GLN A 105 -5.37 -15.95 -24.28
C GLN A 105 -3.90 -16.36 -24.41
N ALA A 106 -3.14 -16.39 -23.31
CA ALA A 106 -1.78 -16.89 -23.30
C ALA A 106 -1.72 -18.36 -23.77
N LEU A 107 -2.55 -19.25 -23.22
CA LEU A 107 -2.58 -20.65 -23.66
C LEU A 107 -2.89 -20.81 -25.17
N THR A 108 -3.80 -20.00 -25.71
CA THR A 108 -4.22 -20.08 -27.12
C THR A 108 -3.31 -19.32 -28.10
N SER A 109 -2.49 -18.38 -27.63
CA SER A 109 -1.60 -17.58 -28.51
C SER A 109 -0.52 -18.43 -29.16
N GLN A 110 -0.22 -19.61 -28.59
CA GLN A 110 0.66 -20.60 -29.22
C GLN A 110 0.00 -21.34 -30.40
N SER A 111 -1.33 -21.30 -30.54
CA SER A 111 -2.04 -21.95 -31.67
C SER A 111 -1.87 -21.22 -33.01
N VAL A 112 -1.35 -19.98 -33.00
CA VAL A 112 -1.22 -19.15 -34.21
C VAL A 112 0.22 -19.10 -34.74
N ALA A 113 1.19 -19.69 -34.05
CA ALA A 113 2.61 -19.62 -34.41
C ALA A 113 3.27 -20.98 -34.69
N SER A 114 2.49 -22.04 -34.95
CA SER A 114 3.03 -23.37 -35.27
C SER A 114 2.23 -24.09 -36.36
N TYR A 115 2.12 -23.48 -37.55
CA TYR A 115 2.09 -24.20 -38.83
C TYR A 115 2.65 -23.28 -39.92
N ALA A 116 3.98 -23.24 -40.05
CA ALA A 116 4.64 -22.91 -41.31
C ALA A 116 5.55 -24.09 -41.63
N TYR A 117 4.94 -25.18 -42.09
CA TYR A 117 5.66 -26.20 -42.86
C TYR A 117 5.68 -25.76 -44.33
N PRO A 118 6.74 -26.15 -45.06
CA PRO A 118 7.15 -25.52 -46.30
C PRO A 118 6.17 -25.83 -47.42
N GLU A 119 5.80 -24.81 -48.18
CA GLU A 119 5.01 -24.97 -49.39
C GLU A 119 5.78 -25.86 -50.38
N THR A 120 5.20 -27.03 -50.64
CA THR A 120 5.61 -27.94 -51.70
C THR A 120 4.91 -27.49 -52.98
N GLU A 121 5.73 -27.33 -54.01
CA GLU A 121 5.42 -26.88 -55.37
C GLU A 121 4.32 -27.70 -56.07
N THR A 122 3.61 -27.06 -56.99
CA THR A 122 2.84 -27.69 -58.10
C THR A 122 2.76 -26.63 -59.22
N PRO A 123 2.87 -27.00 -60.51
CA PRO A 123 3.86 -26.42 -61.43
C PRO A 123 3.34 -25.33 -62.38
N GLU A 124 4.30 -24.49 -62.79
CA GLU A 124 4.68 -24.18 -64.19
C GLU A 124 3.63 -23.53 -65.11
N GLU A 125 3.87 -22.25 -65.44
CA GLU A 125 3.92 -21.81 -66.84
C GLU A 125 4.87 -20.60 -66.98
N GLU A 126 5.65 -20.65 -68.05
CA GLU A 126 6.92 -19.98 -68.36
C GLU A 126 6.78 -18.51 -68.81
N GLU A 127 7.80 -17.67 -68.57
CA GLU A 127 8.59 -17.04 -69.66
C GLU A 127 9.81 -16.25 -69.13
N ASP A 128 10.84 -16.25 -69.98
CA ASP A 128 12.27 -16.05 -69.76
C ASP A 128 12.80 -14.62 -69.53
N ASP A 129 14.04 -14.62 -69.00
CA ASP A 129 15.22 -13.80 -69.32
C ASP A 129 15.73 -12.66 -68.38
N ASP A 130 16.97 -12.93 -67.91
CA ASP A 130 18.11 -12.10 -67.49
C ASP A 130 18.33 -11.56 -66.03
N PRO A 131 19.55 -11.74 -65.43
CA PRO A 131 19.91 -11.33 -64.05
C PRO A 131 20.94 -10.15 -64.02
N PRO A 132 21.61 -9.81 -62.89
CA PRO A 132 21.18 -9.72 -61.48
C PRO A 132 21.60 -8.37 -60.86
N ILE A 133 20.72 -7.58 -60.23
CA ILE A 133 21.17 -6.44 -59.38
C ILE A 133 20.27 -6.21 -58.16
N SER A 134 20.85 -6.50 -56.99
CA SER A 134 20.70 -5.85 -55.67
C SER A 134 19.30 -5.42 -55.16
N ASN A 135 18.88 -5.93 -54.00
CA ASN A 135 19.06 -5.22 -52.72
C ASN A 135 18.43 -5.96 -51.53
N HIS A 136 19.24 -6.07 -50.48
CA HIS A 136 18.88 -6.52 -49.14
C HIS A 136 17.91 -5.53 -48.46
N TRP A 137 16.80 -6.04 -47.94
CA TRP A 137 15.99 -5.36 -46.92
C TRP A 137 15.59 -6.35 -45.81
N PHE A 138 16.59 -6.83 -45.07
CA PHE A 138 16.36 -7.40 -43.74
C PHE A 138 17.33 -6.78 -42.73
N SER A 139 16.70 -6.13 -41.76
CA SER A 139 17.27 -5.56 -40.55
C SER A 139 17.86 -6.66 -39.66
N GLY A 140 19.18 -6.83 -39.73
CA GLY A 140 19.98 -7.54 -38.73
C GLY A 140 20.62 -6.55 -37.77
N TRP A 141 19.89 -6.12 -36.74
CA TRP A 141 20.48 -5.40 -35.60
C TRP A 141 20.96 -6.42 -34.58
N LEU A 142 22.25 -6.79 -34.66
CA LEU A 142 23.17 -7.09 -33.53
C LEU A 142 24.43 -7.80 -34.06
N TRP A 143 25.53 -7.07 -34.17
CA TRP A 143 26.83 -7.37 -33.52
C TRP A 143 27.97 -6.61 -34.21
N LYS A 144 29.01 -6.30 -33.41
CA LYS A 144 30.31 -5.67 -33.75
C LYS A 144 30.42 -4.16 -33.46
N MET A 145 30.74 -3.90 -32.20
CA MET A 145 31.77 -2.90 -31.83
C MET A 145 33.15 -3.34 -32.43
N PRO A 146 34.22 -2.51 -32.59
CA PRO A 146 34.55 -1.30 -31.81
C PRO A 146 35.31 -0.13 -32.53
N LEU A 147 35.50 0.97 -31.79
CA LEU A 147 36.67 1.90 -31.70
C LEU A 147 37.14 2.84 -32.86
N THR A 148 37.25 4.13 -32.49
CA THR A 148 38.28 5.17 -32.85
C THR A 148 38.37 5.70 -34.30
N LEU A 149 38.66 6.97 -34.66
CA LEU A 149 39.19 8.22 -34.06
C LEU A 149 38.83 9.36 -35.07
N LEU A 150 38.23 10.50 -34.70
CA LEU A 150 38.84 11.74 -34.14
C LEU A 150 39.31 12.78 -35.19
N VAL A 151 38.63 13.95 -35.19
CA VAL A 151 39.10 15.36 -35.42
C VAL A 151 38.03 16.26 -34.73
N ILE A 152 38.04 16.65 -33.44
CA ILE A 152 38.78 17.72 -32.69
C ILE A 152 39.20 18.89 -33.62
N ILE A 153 38.95 20.19 -33.40
CA ILE A 153 39.10 21.10 -32.24
C ILE A 153 38.33 22.40 -32.61
N THR A 154 37.59 23.14 -31.79
CA THR A 154 37.89 23.93 -30.56
C THR A 154 36.53 24.53 -30.09
N ALA A 155 36.22 24.83 -28.83
CA ALA A 155 36.98 25.03 -27.61
C ALA A 155 36.07 24.83 -26.38
N GLY A 156 36.68 24.48 -25.24
CA GLY A 156 36.10 24.77 -23.91
C GLY A 156 35.84 23.59 -22.98
N SER A 157 36.77 22.64 -22.92
CA SER A 157 36.81 21.52 -21.98
C SER A 157 36.87 21.90 -20.49
N LEU A 158 36.03 21.21 -19.70
CA LEU A 158 36.33 20.51 -18.44
C LEU A 158 36.80 21.40 -17.25
N GLY A 159 36.13 21.39 -16.10
CA GLY A 159 35.89 20.17 -15.34
C GLY A 159 37.20 19.62 -14.79
N TRP A 160 37.80 20.32 -13.81
CA TRP A 160 38.99 19.87 -13.09
C TRP A 160 38.82 20.11 -11.58
N TRP A 161 38.66 18.99 -10.85
CA TRP A 161 39.03 18.71 -9.44
C TRP A 161 38.46 19.61 -8.31
N GLY A 162 37.99 19.10 -7.17
CA GLY A 162 38.45 17.91 -6.44
C GLY A 162 39.50 18.31 -5.38
N GLY A 163 39.06 18.49 -4.13
CA GLY A 163 39.93 18.44 -2.95
C GLY A 163 40.59 19.74 -2.50
N ASN A 164 40.17 20.25 -1.34
CA ASN A 164 41.08 20.16 -0.21
C ASN A 164 40.30 20.12 1.11
N VAL A 165 40.30 18.92 1.70
CA VAL A 165 40.17 18.70 3.13
C VAL A 165 41.38 19.36 3.80
N TRP A 166 41.17 19.88 5.02
CA TRP A 166 42.22 20.30 5.97
C TRP A 166 42.92 21.62 5.59
N ILE A 167 42.83 22.72 6.35
CA ILE A 167 43.28 22.83 7.74
C ILE A 167 42.43 23.86 8.49
N GLU A 168 41.87 23.35 9.57
CA GLU A 168 41.61 23.95 10.87
C GLU A 168 42.48 25.17 11.25
N SER A 169 41.86 26.36 11.34
CA SER A 169 42.35 27.39 12.26
C SER A 169 41.23 28.31 12.76
N GLN A 170 40.64 27.87 13.87
CA GLN A 170 40.53 28.62 15.11
C GLN A 170 39.59 29.85 15.22
N LYS A 171 38.74 29.71 16.26
CA LYS A 171 38.25 30.71 17.24
C LYS A 171 36.87 31.35 17.02
N ILE A 172 35.99 31.05 17.99
CA ILE A 172 34.84 31.86 18.45
C ILE A 172 35.36 32.66 19.67
N PRO A 173 35.08 33.97 19.83
CA PRO A 173 33.94 34.38 20.65
C PRO A 173 33.23 35.71 20.30
N SER A 174 31.91 35.68 20.55
CA SER A 174 31.03 36.70 21.20
C SER A 174 30.75 38.09 20.60
N SER A 175 29.54 38.54 20.98
CA SER A 175 28.95 39.90 21.12
C SER A 175 28.33 40.62 19.92
N GLN A 176 26.99 40.66 19.98
CA GLN A 176 26.04 41.77 19.75
C GLN A 176 26.15 42.71 18.53
N GLU A 177 24.96 42.87 17.91
CA GLU A 177 24.45 44.01 17.14
C GLU A 177 25.06 44.31 15.75
N ASN A 178 24.32 43.99 14.68
CA ASN A 178 23.44 44.98 14.05
C ASN A 178 22.53 44.40 12.96
N LYS A 179 21.42 45.13 12.79
CA LYS A 179 20.31 44.97 11.84
C LYS A 179 20.74 44.98 10.37
N GLU A 180 19.83 44.45 9.54
CA GLU A 180 19.70 44.64 8.08
C GLU A 180 20.77 44.00 7.19
N LEU A 181 20.48 42.79 6.69
CA LEU A 181 21.00 42.29 5.41
C LEU A 181 20.22 41.02 5.00
N PHE A 182 18.98 41.20 4.55
CA PHE A 182 18.28 40.26 3.67
C PHE A 182 17.86 41.04 2.42
N GLU A 183 18.81 41.24 1.51
CA GLU A 183 18.50 41.67 0.15
C GLU A 183 19.51 41.02 -0.81
N LYS A 184 18.96 40.46 -1.90
CA LYS A 184 19.54 39.54 -2.92
C LYS A 184 19.58 38.07 -2.50
N ASP A 185 18.91 37.14 -3.19
CA ASP A 185 18.80 37.06 -4.64
C ASP A 185 17.54 36.29 -5.09
N TYR A 186 16.54 37.03 -5.56
CA TYR A 186 15.50 36.57 -6.50
C TYR A 186 15.15 37.72 -7.42
N SER A 187 16.13 38.23 -8.16
CA SER A 187 15.88 39.12 -9.30
C SER A 187 16.29 38.43 -10.60
N THR A 188 15.37 37.64 -11.13
CA THR A 188 15.19 37.56 -12.60
C THR A 188 13.70 37.66 -12.88
N ILE A 189 13.11 38.77 -12.42
CA ILE A 189 11.94 39.36 -13.05
C ILE A 189 12.51 40.35 -14.05
N THR A 190 12.64 39.94 -15.31
CA THR A 190 12.91 40.86 -16.40
C THR A 190 11.61 41.57 -16.75
N PHE A 191 11.35 42.69 -16.08
CA PHE A 191 10.59 43.78 -16.65
C PHE A 191 11.63 44.72 -17.28
N LEU A 192 11.91 44.52 -18.57
CA LEU A 192 12.44 45.60 -19.39
C LEU A 192 11.22 46.40 -19.85
N LEU A 193 11.18 47.67 -19.47
CA LEU A 193 10.44 48.69 -20.19
C LEU A 193 11.04 48.73 -21.60
N ASP A 194 10.38 48.07 -22.55
CA ASP A 194 10.46 48.43 -23.95
C ASP A 194 9.19 49.21 -24.29
N ASP A 195 9.37 50.31 -24.98
CA ASP A 195 8.35 51.31 -25.34
C ASP A 195 7.57 50.79 -26.55
N THR A 196 6.93 49.63 -26.37
CA THR A 196 6.05 49.02 -27.36
C THR A 196 4.66 48.89 -26.76
N ASP A 197 3.67 49.46 -27.44
CA ASP A 197 2.22 49.46 -27.14
C ASP A 197 1.56 48.05 -27.04
N GLU A 198 2.34 46.98 -26.82
CA GLU A 198 1.79 45.65 -26.58
C GLU A 198 1.67 45.33 -25.07
N PRO A 199 0.50 44.88 -24.60
CA PRO A 199 0.31 44.52 -23.20
C PRO A 199 1.21 43.32 -22.82
N PRO A 200 1.72 43.27 -21.57
CA PRO A 200 2.56 42.17 -21.11
C PRO A 200 1.81 40.83 -21.23
N PRO A 201 2.51 39.73 -21.54
CA PRO A 201 1.87 38.42 -21.60
C PRO A 201 1.20 38.13 -20.26
N PRO A 202 -0.03 37.59 -20.25
CA PRO A 202 -0.77 37.39 -19.02
C PRO A 202 0.02 36.48 -18.06
N LEU A 203 0.09 36.87 -16.79
CA LEU A 203 0.60 36.02 -15.71
C LEU A 203 -0.05 34.63 -15.83
N LYS A 204 0.77 33.58 -15.89
CA LYS A 204 0.28 32.19 -16.08
C LYS A 204 -0.67 31.73 -14.95
N PHE A 205 -0.65 32.39 -13.79
CA PHE A 205 -1.50 32.13 -12.63
C PHE A 205 -1.94 33.43 -11.97
N SER A 206 -3.14 33.45 -11.37
CA SER A 206 -3.62 34.60 -10.61
C SER A 206 -2.85 34.77 -9.29
N ALA A 207 -2.81 35.98 -8.74
CA ALA A 207 -2.16 36.25 -7.45
C ALA A 207 -2.75 35.39 -6.31
N GLN A 208 -4.06 35.17 -6.33
CA GLN A 208 -4.74 34.32 -5.35
C GLN A 208 -4.27 32.85 -5.44
N GLU A 209 -4.05 32.33 -6.64
CA GLU A 209 -3.52 30.98 -6.82
C GLU A 209 -2.08 30.85 -6.34
N GLN A 210 -1.23 31.82 -6.66
CA GLN A 210 0.15 31.84 -6.17
C GLN A 210 0.18 31.82 -4.64
N GLN A 211 -0.68 32.62 -3.99
CA GLN A 211 -0.80 32.64 -2.53
C GLN A 211 -1.24 31.30 -1.94
N ARG A 212 -2.26 30.65 -2.54
CA ARG A 212 -2.74 29.33 -2.07
C ARG A 212 -1.65 28.28 -2.15
N ARG A 213 -0.88 28.24 -3.24
CA ARG A 213 0.24 27.31 -3.42
C ARG A 213 1.37 27.59 -2.44
N ALA A 214 1.78 28.85 -2.29
CA ALA A 214 2.84 29.24 -1.35
C ALA A 214 2.47 28.88 0.10
N ASN A 215 1.21 29.05 0.49
CA ASN A 215 0.73 28.66 1.82
C ASN A 215 0.79 27.13 2.02
N LEU A 216 0.43 26.35 1.00
CA LEU A 216 0.48 24.90 1.07
C LEU A 216 1.92 24.39 1.19
N GLU A 217 2.83 24.93 0.38
CA GLU A 217 4.25 24.58 0.41
C GLU A 217 4.88 24.85 1.79
N LYS A 218 4.64 26.05 2.35
CA LYS A 218 5.12 26.39 3.70
C LYS A 218 4.61 25.41 4.77
N ARG A 219 3.37 24.93 4.65
CA ARG A 219 2.80 23.96 5.58
C ARG A 219 3.45 22.59 5.42
N LEU A 220 3.67 22.12 4.19
CA LEU A 220 4.36 20.85 3.92
C LEU A 220 5.78 20.88 4.48
N ASP A 221 6.51 21.98 4.29
CA ASP A 221 7.87 22.14 4.81
C ASP A 221 7.91 22.12 6.33
N ARG A 222 6.98 22.82 6.98
CA ARG A 222 6.85 22.82 8.45
C ARG A 222 6.56 21.42 9.01
N LEU A 223 5.78 20.63 8.28
CA LEU A 223 5.41 19.26 8.68
C LEU A 223 6.46 18.22 8.26
N GLY A 224 7.41 18.60 7.40
CA GLY A 224 8.42 17.69 6.85
C GLY A 224 7.86 16.64 5.89
N ILE A 225 6.69 16.89 5.28
CA ILE A 225 6.04 15.92 4.39
C ILE A 225 6.72 15.96 3.02
N ASN A 226 7.08 14.79 2.50
CA ASN A 226 7.65 14.67 1.15
C ASN A 226 6.66 15.21 0.09
N ARG A 227 7.12 16.17 -0.71
CA ARG A 227 6.28 16.86 -1.70
C ARG A 227 5.83 15.97 -2.86
N GLU A 228 6.66 15.02 -3.28
CA GLU A 228 6.34 14.09 -4.38
C GLU A 228 5.25 13.10 -3.97
N PHE A 229 5.40 12.51 -2.78
CA PHE A 229 4.37 11.70 -2.15
C PHE A 229 3.06 12.46 -2.03
N TYR A 230 3.11 13.66 -1.44
CA TYR A 230 1.92 14.45 -1.21
C TYR A 230 1.25 14.86 -2.53
N SER A 231 2.03 15.20 -3.56
CA SER A 231 1.49 15.44 -4.89
C SER A 231 0.77 14.21 -5.44
N SER A 232 1.31 13.01 -5.24
CA SER A 232 0.70 11.75 -5.70
C SER A 232 -0.63 11.50 -5.01
N LEU A 233 -0.67 11.68 -3.67
CA LEU A 233 -1.89 11.59 -2.87
C LEU A 233 -2.98 12.57 -3.35
N VAL A 234 -2.59 13.82 -3.66
CA VAL A 234 -3.51 14.83 -4.18
C VAL A 234 -4.09 14.42 -5.53
N TYR A 235 -3.27 13.90 -6.44
CA TYR A 235 -3.74 13.49 -7.76
C TYR A 235 -4.61 12.22 -7.71
N GLU A 236 -4.31 11.25 -6.84
CA GLU A 236 -5.20 10.10 -6.59
C GLU A 236 -6.59 10.55 -6.14
N ALA A 237 -6.66 11.48 -5.17
CA ALA A 237 -7.93 12.04 -4.72
C ALA A 237 -8.62 12.89 -5.80
N PHE A 238 -7.84 13.66 -6.57
CA PHE A 238 -8.36 14.47 -7.67
C PHE A 238 -9.00 13.59 -8.76
N TRP A 239 -8.33 12.53 -9.20
CA TRP A 239 -8.88 11.63 -10.22
C TRP A 239 -10.08 10.82 -9.73
N THR A 240 -10.16 10.55 -8.42
CA THR A 240 -11.36 9.97 -7.82
C THR A 240 -12.58 10.90 -7.97
N ARG A 241 -12.37 12.22 -7.82
CA ARG A 241 -13.44 13.23 -8.00
C ARG A 241 -13.70 13.58 -9.47
N TYR A 242 -12.68 13.52 -10.33
CA TYR A 242 -12.77 13.81 -11.75
C TYR A 242 -12.30 12.59 -12.57
N PRO A 243 -13.09 11.51 -12.68
CA PRO A 243 -12.67 10.30 -13.41
C PRO A 243 -12.33 10.56 -14.88
N GLN A 244 -13.00 11.53 -15.51
CA GLN A 244 -12.71 11.94 -16.90
C GLN A 244 -11.31 12.56 -17.07
N GLN A 245 -10.67 12.97 -15.98
CA GLN A 245 -9.32 13.54 -15.97
C GLN A 245 -8.26 12.50 -15.58
N GLN A 246 -8.60 11.22 -15.48
CA GLN A 246 -7.68 10.18 -15.01
C GLN A 246 -6.37 10.16 -15.82
N GLY A 247 -5.24 10.19 -15.11
CA GLY A 247 -3.90 10.26 -15.70
C GLY A 247 -3.48 11.65 -16.20
N ASN A 248 -4.40 12.61 -16.28
CA ASN A 248 -4.13 13.96 -16.75
C ASN A 248 -4.01 14.95 -15.58
N LYS A 249 -3.04 15.86 -15.66
CA LYS A 249 -2.86 16.96 -14.70
C LYS A 249 -3.41 18.26 -15.32
N PRO A 250 -4.11 19.11 -14.54
CA PRO A 250 -4.56 20.41 -15.05
C PRO A 250 -3.37 21.23 -15.59
N SER A 251 -3.51 21.74 -16.81
CA SER A 251 -2.47 22.54 -17.47
C SER A 251 -2.39 23.96 -16.89
N ASN A 252 -1.36 24.70 -17.29
CA ASN A 252 -1.19 26.11 -16.91
C ASN A 252 -2.00 27.07 -17.80
N SER A 253 -2.86 26.55 -18.67
CA SER A 253 -3.76 27.34 -19.50
C SER A 253 -4.85 28.01 -18.64
N PRO A 254 -5.36 29.18 -19.06
CA PRO A 254 -6.57 29.76 -18.46
C PRO A 254 -7.77 28.80 -18.50
N LYS A 255 -7.85 27.89 -19.47
CA LYS A 255 -8.94 26.89 -19.60
C LYS A 255 -9.05 25.95 -18.40
N ASP A 256 -7.95 25.66 -17.73
CA ASP A 256 -7.90 24.73 -16.58
C ASP A 256 -7.88 25.46 -15.23
N THR A 257 -8.20 26.76 -15.20
CA THR A 257 -8.15 27.56 -13.97
C THR A 257 -9.04 26.99 -12.87
N GLU A 258 -10.25 26.55 -13.21
CA GLU A 258 -11.18 25.93 -12.25
C GLU A 258 -10.67 24.57 -11.77
N LEU A 259 -10.18 23.71 -12.68
CA LEU A 259 -9.59 22.42 -12.31
C LEU A 259 -8.37 22.56 -11.41
N ARG A 260 -7.52 23.59 -11.63
CA ARG A 260 -6.41 23.92 -10.74
C ARG A 260 -6.90 24.40 -9.37
N ALA A 261 -7.94 25.23 -9.34
CA ALA A 261 -8.54 25.68 -8.09
C ALA A 261 -9.09 24.51 -7.26
N ASP A 262 -9.79 23.58 -7.90
CA ASP A 262 -10.34 22.36 -7.28
C ASP A 262 -9.23 21.43 -6.78
N ARG A 263 -8.19 21.18 -7.58
CA ARG A 263 -7.03 20.39 -7.15
C ARG A 263 -6.38 20.99 -5.88
N ASP A 264 -6.18 22.30 -5.87
CA ASP A 264 -5.58 23.00 -4.72
C ASP A 264 -6.49 22.92 -3.48
N ALA A 265 -7.82 22.94 -3.66
CA ALA A 265 -8.78 22.75 -2.57
C ALA A 265 -8.74 21.31 -2.01
N ILE A 266 -8.63 20.31 -2.88
CA ILE A 266 -8.42 18.90 -2.48
C ILE A 266 -7.13 18.77 -1.69
N ALA A 267 -6.04 19.38 -2.16
CA ALA A 267 -4.78 19.39 -1.43
C ALA A 267 -4.95 20.00 -0.03
N ALA A 268 -5.46 21.23 0.06
CA ALA A 268 -5.68 21.89 1.34
C ALA A 268 -6.54 21.04 2.30
N ASN A 269 -7.58 20.38 1.79
CA ASN A 269 -8.42 19.49 2.58
C ASN A 269 -7.64 18.26 3.09
N LEU A 270 -6.93 17.54 2.20
CA LEU A 270 -6.11 16.40 2.57
C LEU A 270 -5.07 16.74 3.63
N LEU A 271 -4.42 17.90 3.51
CA LEU A 271 -3.43 18.32 4.50
C LEU A 271 -4.07 18.62 5.86
N ASN A 272 -5.24 19.26 5.88
CA ASN A 272 -6.01 19.47 7.11
C ASN A 272 -6.40 18.13 7.76
N LYS A 273 -6.78 17.14 6.95
CA LYS A 273 -7.10 15.78 7.41
C LYS A 273 -5.86 15.11 8.03
N ILE A 274 -4.71 15.15 7.35
CA ILE A 274 -3.46 14.57 7.85
C ILE A 274 -3.00 15.26 9.15
N GLU A 275 -3.08 16.60 9.24
CA GLU A 275 -2.72 17.33 10.47
C GLU A 275 -3.61 16.92 11.66
N LYS A 276 -4.90 16.68 11.44
CA LYS A 276 -5.84 16.20 12.48
C LYS A 276 -5.54 14.79 12.97
N LEU A 277 -4.81 13.98 12.21
CA LEU A 277 -4.32 12.69 12.70
C LEU A 277 -3.30 12.87 13.83
N GLN A 278 -2.71 14.04 14.03
CA GLN A 278 -1.70 14.27 15.10
C GLN A 278 -0.60 13.20 15.09
N LEU A 279 -0.09 12.88 13.90
CA LEU A 279 1.02 11.94 13.73
C LEU A 279 2.31 12.51 14.35
N SER A 280 3.18 11.63 14.80
CA SER A 280 4.50 11.99 15.28
C SER A 280 5.32 12.66 14.17
N LYS A 281 6.28 13.51 14.57
CA LYS A 281 7.18 14.17 13.60
C LYS A 281 7.93 13.17 12.73
N GLU A 282 8.29 12.02 13.30
CA GLU A 282 8.96 10.95 12.56
C GLU A 282 8.02 10.30 11.56
N ALA A 283 6.78 10.01 11.96
CA ALA A 283 5.80 9.41 11.07
C ALA A 283 5.46 10.32 9.87
N MET A 284 5.29 11.62 10.14
CA MET A 284 5.04 12.62 9.09
C MET A 284 6.18 12.73 8.08
N LYS A 285 7.44 12.69 8.52
CA LYS A 285 8.62 12.74 7.65
C LYS A 285 8.76 11.52 6.75
N ARG A 286 8.28 10.37 7.22
CA ARG A 286 8.39 9.08 6.51
C ARG A 286 7.24 8.82 5.54
N LEU A 287 6.24 9.69 5.47
CA LEU A 287 5.17 9.58 4.48
C LEU A 287 5.73 9.49 3.05
N GLY A 288 5.37 8.42 2.34
CA GLY A 288 5.89 8.09 1.00
C GLY A 288 7.08 7.13 0.98
N THR A 289 7.59 6.73 2.14
CA THR A 289 8.77 5.86 2.27
C THR A 289 8.51 4.55 3.01
N TYR A 290 7.29 4.35 3.52
CA TYR A 290 6.90 3.13 4.21
C TYR A 290 6.84 1.96 3.25
N LYS A 291 7.24 0.78 3.74
CA LYS A 291 7.32 -0.45 2.96
C LYS A 291 6.66 -1.59 3.72
N GLN A 292 6.37 -2.67 2.99
CA GLN A 292 5.91 -3.92 3.59
C GLN A 292 6.83 -4.46 4.70
N ALA A 293 8.13 -4.16 4.62
CA ALA A 293 9.09 -4.51 5.67
C ALA A 293 8.80 -3.80 7.00
N ASP A 294 8.31 -2.56 6.98
CA ASP A 294 7.87 -1.83 8.18
C ASP A 294 6.67 -2.51 8.83
N LEU A 295 5.63 -2.84 8.03
CA LEU A 295 4.46 -3.57 8.53
C LEU A 295 4.86 -4.92 9.14
N THR A 296 5.75 -5.66 8.48
CA THR A 296 6.27 -6.94 8.99
C THR A 296 7.02 -6.76 10.32
N LYS A 297 7.80 -5.68 10.43
CA LYS A 297 8.48 -5.32 11.69
C LYS A 297 7.47 -5.01 12.79
N TRP A 298 6.48 -4.16 12.55
CA TRP A 298 5.50 -3.75 13.55
C TRP A 298 4.59 -4.89 14.00
N ARG A 299 4.21 -5.81 13.10
CA ARG A 299 3.51 -7.05 13.48
C ARG A 299 4.32 -7.88 14.49
N ARG A 300 5.63 -8.03 14.26
CA ARG A 300 6.49 -8.73 15.21
C ARG A 300 6.62 -7.98 16.54
N GLU A 301 6.61 -6.65 16.50
CA GLU A 301 6.64 -5.83 17.71
C GLU A 301 5.33 -5.94 18.52
N ALA A 302 4.16 -5.95 17.86
CA ALA A 302 2.88 -6.20 18.51
C ALA A 302 2.84 -7.60 19.14
N ASN A 303 3.32 -8.62 18.44
CA ASN A 303 3.39 -9.99 18.96
C ASN A 303 4.26 -10.10 20.23
N ARG A 304 5.34 -9.30 20.35
CA ARG A 304 6.16 -9.25 21.58
C ARG A 304 5.41 -8.66 22.77
N LEU A 305 4.35 -7.89 22.51
CA LEU A 305 3.43 -7.36 23.51
C LEU A 305 2.25 -8.31 23.77
N HIS A 306 2.20 -9.48 23.12
CA HIS A 306 1.07 -10.42 23.12
C HIS A 306 -0.20 -9.87 22.46
N LEU A 307 -0.03 -9.06 21.41
CA LEU A 307 -1.10 -8.57 20.56
C LEU A 307 -0.96 -9.12 19.14
N SER A 308 -2.08 -9.52 18.56
CA SER A 308 -2.20 -9.92 17.17
C SER A 308 -2.05 -8.71 16.23
N SER A 309 -1.83 -8.99 14.95
CA SER A 309 -1.90 -7.95 13.92
C SER A 309 -3.30 -7.37 13.78
N SER A 310 -4.35 -8.16 14.01
CA SER A 310 -5.73 -7.67 13.98
C SER A 310 -5.95 -6.61 15.05
N ALA A 311 -5.56 -6.88 16.30
CA ALA A 311 -5.61 -5.88 17.37
C ALA A 311 -4.81 -4.60 17.05
N LEU A 312 -3.62 -4.72 16.45
CA LEU A 312 -2.86 -3.55 16.00
C LEU A 312 -3.63 -2.76 14.93
N TYR A 313 -4.31 -3.45 14.02
CA TYR A 313 -5.04 -2.82 12.91
C TYR A 313 -6.35 -2.20 13.35
N ASP A 314 -7.14 -2.82 14.23
CA ASP A 314 -8.34 -2.19 14.82
C ASP A 314 -8.02 -0.80 15.40
N LEU A 315 -6.90 -0.70 16.15
CA LEU A 315 -6.45 0.54 16.76
C LEU A 315 -6.01 1.60 15.72
N ALA A 316 -5.40 1.17 14.61
CA ALA A 316 -4.99 2.07 13.54
C ALA A 316 -6.19 2.50 12.67
N ASP A 317 -7.08 1.57 12.36
CA ASP A 317 -8.26 1.73 11.53
C ASP A 317 -9.24 2.71 12.14
N ALA A 318 -9.48 2.62 13.45
CA ALA A 318 -10.33 3.57 14.17
C ALA A 318 -9.89 5.01 13.93
N LYS A 319 -8.57 5.28 13.99
CA LYS A 319 -8.01 6.61 13.75
C LYS A 319 -8.05 7.00 12.28
N PHE A 320 -7.73 6.07 11.39
CA PHE A 320 -7.70 6.32 9.96
C PHE A 320 -9.10 6.62 9.41
N PHE A 321 -10.07 5.72 9.62
CA PHE A 321 -11.43 5.87 9.08
C PHE A 321 -12.19 7.01 9.75
N LYS A 322 -11.81 7.43 10.97
CA LYS A 322 -12.34 8.67 11.54
C LYS A 322 -12.06 9.88 10.66
N GLN A 323 -10.85 9.93 10.10
CA GLN A 323 -10.39 11.07 9.31
C GLN A 323 -10.65 10.90 7.81
N PHE A 324 -10.76 9.64 7.35
CA PHE A 324 -11.00 9.26 5.97
C PHE A 324 -12.18 8.25 5.86
N PRO A 325 -13.40 8.64 6.24
CA PRO A 325 -14.55 7.72 6.28
C PRO A 325 -14.97 7.22 4.90
N ASP A 326 -14.66 7.97 3.84
CA ASP A 326 -15.02 7.65 2.46
C ASP A 326 -14.03 6.66 1.80
N GLN A 327 -12.94 6.31 2.49
CA GLN A 327 -11.98 5.33 1.97
C GLN A 327 -12.54 3.92 2.15
N PRO A 328 -12.34 3.03 1.16
CA PRO A 328 -12.75 1.65 1.30
C PRO A 328 -11.94 0.97 2.42
N ARG A 329 -12.55 0.01 3.10
CA ARG A 329 -11.86 -0.86 4.08
C ARG A 329 -10.99 -1.95 3.42
N GLU A 330 -10.89 -1.91 2.09
CA GLU A 330 -10.07 -2.79 1.26
C GLU A 330 -8.57 -2.41 1.33
N PRO A 331 -7.64 -3.30 0.91
CA PRO A 331 -6.22 -3.04 1.04
C PRO A 331 -5.79 -1.73 0.36
N LEU A 332 -5.21 -0.84 1.16
CA LEU A 332 -4.71 0.47 0.72
C LEU A 332 -3.26 0.42 0.21
N THR A 333 -2.63 -0.76 0.19
CA THR A 333 -1.18 -0.95 0.00
C THR A 333 -0.63 -0.47 -1.34
N ASP A 334 -1.47 -0.37 -2.37
CA ASP A 334 -1.05 0.08 -3.71
C ASP A 334 -1.39 1.57 -3.97
N LYS A 335 -1.95 2.27 -2.97
CA LYS A 335 -2.36 3.67 -3.08
C LYS A 335 -1.50 4.56 -2.19
N SER A 336 -1.29 5.82 -2.59
CA SER A 336 -0.61 6.83 -1.77
C SER A 336 -1.31 7.03 -0.42
N ILE A 337 -2.64 6.87 -0.36
CA ILE A 337 -3.38 6.93 0.91
C ILE A 337 -2.97 5.82 1.90
N GLY A 338 -2.47 4.68 1.41
CA GLY A 338 -1.94 3.59 2.22
C GLY A 338 -0.76 4.01 3.08
N GLN A 339 0.09 4.93 2.60
CA GLN A 339 1.21 5.45 3.38
C GLN A 339 0.76 6.23 4.62
N VAL A 340 -0.41 6.87 4.55
CA VAL A 340 -1.00 7.57 5.71
C VAL A 340 -1.47 6.55 6.76
N TRP A 341 -2.09 5.47 6.30
CA TRP A 341 -2.46 4.36 7.18
C TRP A 341 -1.24 3.68 7.81
N GLU A 342 -0.20 3.40 7.02
CA GLU A 342 1.06 2.83 7.50
C GLU A 342 1.73 3.74 8.55
N ALA A 343 1.69 5.06 8.36
CA ALA A 343 2.17 6.02 9.34
C ALA A 343 1.41 5.92 10.68
N ILE A 344 0.09 5.75 10.63
CA ILE A 344 -0.75 5.55 11.82
C ILE A 344 -0.37 4.24 12.51
N VAL A 345 -0.21 3.13 11.77
CA VAL A 345 0.21 1.84 12.35
C VAL A 345 1.55 1.98 13.08
N GLY A 346 2.52 2.68 12.46
CA GLY A 346 3.83 2.95 13.04
C GLY A 346 3.76 3.78 14.34
N ASP A 347 2.89 4.77 14.42
CA ASP A 347 2.66 5.51 15.66
C ASP A 347 1.91 4.70 16.72
N THR A 348 0.93 3.90 16.30
CA THR A 348 0.17 3.02 17.20
C THR A 348 1.10 2.02 17.88
N ILE A 349 2.03 1.38 17.15
CA ILE A 349 2.97 0.46 17.79
C ILE A 349 3.89 1.17 18.79
N ASN A 350 4.31 2.41 18.53
CA ASN A 350 5.08 3.21 19.48
C ASN A 350 4.27 3.48 20.77
N LYS A 351 2.97 3.80 20.64
CA LYS A 351 2.06 3.98 21.79
C LYS A 351 1.82 2.68 22.57
N LEU A 352 1.78 1.54 21.88
CA LEU A 352 1.66 0.23 22.52
C LEU A 352 2.93 -0.12 23.30
N GLN A 353 4.11 0.12 22.73
CA GLN A 353 5.40 -0.12 23.38
C GLN A 353 5.60 0.75 24.62
N SER A 354 5.08 1.98 24.63
CA SER A 354 5.11 2.87 25.80
C SER A 354 4.01 2.59 26.83
N GLN A 355 3.22 1.52 26.65
CA GLN A 355 2.08 1.14 27.50
C GLN A 355 0.95 2.19 27.57
N ALA A 356 0.94 3.18 26.68
CA ALA A 356 -0.10 4.21 26.65
C ALA A 356 -1.44 3.67 26.10
N ALA A 357 -1.39 2.68 25.22
CA ALA A 357 -2.57 2.12 24.53
C ALA A 357 -2.80 0.62 24.81
N VAL A 358 -2.06 0.02 25.74
CA VAL A 358 -2.21 -1.40 26.11
C VAL A 358 -2.08 -1.60 27.61
N GLU A 359 -2.92 -2.47 28.18
CA GLU A 359 -2.89 -2.81 29.60
C GLU A 359 -3.10 -4.31 29.83
N LYS A 360 -2.35 -4.89 30.79
CA LYS A 360 -2.50 -6.31 31.16
C LYS A 360 -3.52 -6.46 32.29
N MET A 361 -4.41 -7.44 32.18
CA MET A 361 -5.33 -7.88 33.22
C MET A 361 -4.76 -9.15 33.86
N VAL A 362 -4.22 -9.03 35.06
CA VAL A 362 -3.60 -10.13 35.80
C VAL A 362 -4.59 -10.64 36.85
N PHE A 363 -4.80 -11.95 36.90
CA PHE A 363 -5.67 -12.59 37.89
C PHE A 363 -4.78 -13.23 38.96
N ASP A 364 -4.60 -12.54 40.07
CA ASP A 364 -3.89 -13.07 41.24
C ASP A 364 -4.71 -14.18 41.92
N GLU A 365 -4.08 -14.95 42.79
CA GLU A 365 -4.76 -16.04 43.50
C GLU A 365 -6.01 -15.55 44.24
N GLY A 366 -7.16 -16.17 43.98
CA GLY A 366 -8.46 -15.76 44.51
C GLY A 366 -9.15 -14.61 43.77
N THR A 367 -8.50 -13.98 42.79
CA THR A 367 -9.12 -12.95 41.94
C THR A 367 -9.80 -13.60 40.75
N VAL A 368 -11.13 -13.53 40.72
CA VAL A 368 -11.96 -14.04 39.60
C VAL A 368 -12.46 -12.94 38.68
N SER A 369 -12.32 -11.67 39.06
CA SER A 369 -12.83 -10.54 38.27
C SER A 369 -11.85 -9.37 38.26
N GLN A 370 -11.72 -8.74 37.09
CA GLN A 370 -10.95 -7.52 36.87
C GLN A 370 -11.83 -6.48 36.17
N GLN A 371 -11.65 -5.21 36.54
CA GLN A 371 -12.36 -4.09 35.95
C GLN A 371 -11.37 -3.03 35.48
N LYS A 372 -11.58 -2.50 34.28
CA LYS A 372 -10.77 -1.44 33.70
C LYS A 372 -11.68 -0.36 33.11
N SER A 373 -11.45 0.89 33.48
CA SER A 373 -12.20 2.03 32.96
C SER A 373 -11.27 3.09 32.39
N GLY A 374 -11.83 4.01 31.63
CA GLY A 374 -11.09 5.14 31.08
C GLY A 374 -11.90 5.93 30.07
N THR A 375 -11.22 6.85 29.41
CA THR A 375 -11.79 7.71 28.37
C THR A 375 -11.01 7.52 27.08
N LEU A 376 -11.70 7.41 25.94
CA LEU A 376 -11.10 7.38 24.61
C LEU A 376 -11.51 8.64 23.86
N GLN A 377 -10.54 9.34 23.26
CA GLN A 377 -10.84 10.42 22.33
C GLN A 377 -11.42 9.84 21.01
N PRO A 378 -12.06 10.67 20.17
CA PRO A 378 -12.54 10.23 18.86
C PRO A 378 -11.44 9.57 18.00
N GLY A 379 -11.68 8.34 17.54
CA GLY A 379 -10.72 7.57 16.75
C GLY A 379 -9.55 6.99 17.56
N GLU A 380 -9.58 7.05 18.89
CA GLU A 380 -8.65 6.31 19.75
C GLU A 380 -9.21 4.95 20.14
N GLY A 381 -8.29 4.06 20.53
CA GLY A 381 -8.63 2.77 21.12
C GLY A 381 -7.63 2.35 22.18
N LYS A 382 -8.00 1.31 22.90
CA LYS A 382 -7.16 0.68 23.93
C LYS A 382 -7.30 -0.83 23.88
N ALA A 383 -6.15 -1.50 24.03
CA ALA A 383 -6.06 -2.94 24.10
C ALA A 383 -5.92 -3.42 25.54
N PHE A 384 -6.62 -4.49 25.90
CA PHE A 384 -6.44 -5.21 27.15
C PHE A 384 -6.03 -6.64 26.87
N ILE A 385 -5.12 -7.18 27.68
CA ILE A 385 -4.58 -8.52 27.48
C ILE A 385 -4.76 -9.33 28.76
N ALA A 386 -5.36 -10.50 28.66
CA ALA A 386 -5.47 -11.45 29.77
C ALA A 386 -4.88 -12.80 29.37
N LYS A 387 -4.12 -13.43 30.26
CA LYS A 387 -3.69 -14.82 30.08
C LYS A 387 -4.75 -15.73 30.70
N LEU A 388 -5.43 -16.50 29.86
CA LEU A 388 -6.53 -17.39 30.27
C LEU A 388 -6.16 -18.85 29.99
N SER A 389 -6.80 -19.76 30.72
CA SER A 389 -6.58 -21.20 30.61
C SER A 389 -7.78 -21.88 29.97
N LYS A 390 -7.50 -22.93 29.20
CA LYS A 390 -8.50 -23.83 28.66
C LYS A 390 -9.45 -24.33 29.75
N ASP A 391 -10.71 -24.49 29.37
CA ASP A 391 -11.83 -24.94 30.20
C ASP A 391 -12.31 -23.94 31.27
N GLN A 392 -11.63 -22.80 31.46
CA GLN A 392 -12.18 -21.69 32.24
C GLN A 392 -13.45 -21.14 31.57
N ILE A 393 -14.39 -20.65 32.39
CA ILE A 393 -15.53 -19.86 31.93
C ILE A 393 -15.10 -18.39 31.96
N MET A 394 -15.13 -17.74 30.81
CA MET A 394 -14.92 -16.30 30.72
C MET A 394 -16.27 -15.61 30.52
N GLN A 395 -16.50 -14.52 31.26
CA GLN A 395 -17.56 -13.56 31.04
C GLN A 395 -16.94 -12.18 30.88
N VAL A 396 -17.34 -11.46 29.84
CA VAL A 396 -16.88 -10.10 29.57
C VAL A 396 -18.06 -9.19 29.29
N ASP A 397 -18.02 -8.00 29.86
CA ASP A 397 -19.02 -6.94 29.70
C ASP A 397 -18.31 -5.60 29.48
N LEU A 398 -18.64 -4.92 28.38
CA LEU A 398 -18.15 -3.60 28.03
C LEU A 398 -19.31 -2.61 28.11
N GLN A 399 -19.18 -1.64 29.00
CA GLN A 399 -20.10 -0.52 29.13
C GLN A 399 -19.47 0.71 28.47
N THR A 400 -20.23 1.39 27.63
CA THR A 400 -19.82 2.66 27.00
C THR A 400 -20.98 3.64 27.02
N ASN A 401 -20.68 4.93 27.14
CA ASN A 401 -21.69 6.00 27.06
C ASN A 401 -22.04 6.39 25.60
N SER A 402 -21.35 5.83 24.61
CA SER A 402 -21.52 6.14 23.17
C SER A 402 -21.00 5.00 22.28
N SER A 403 -20.96 5.23 20.96
CA SER A 403 -20.57 4.24 19.94
C SER A 403 -19.10 3.84 20.03
N ALA A 404 -18.86 2.54 20.12
CA ALA A 404 -17.55 1.92 20.13
C ALA A 404 -17.59 0.57 19.40
N LEU A 405 -16.48 0.15 18.79
CA LEU A 405 -16.34 -1.25 18.39
C LEU A 405 -15.61 -2.02 19.49
N PHE A 406 -15.98 -3.28 19.61
CA PHE A 406 -15.38 -4.21 20.53
C PHE A 406 -14.95 -5.48 19.80
N SER A 407 -13.70 -5.88 20.01
CA SER A 407 -13.13 -7.11 19.49
C SER A 407 -12.57 -7.97 20.63
N ILE A 408 -12.70 -9.28 20.49
CA ILE A 408 -12.13 -10.29 21.39
C ILE A 408 -11.36 -11.29 20.52
N TYR A 409 -10.04 -11.14 20.49
CA TYR A 409 -9.16 -12.05 19.76
C TYR A 409 -8.68 -13.18 20.65
N CYS A 410 -8.52 -14.35 20.03
CA CYS A 410 -8.04 -15.57 20.65
C CYS A 410 -6.55 -15.78 20.40
N PRO A 411 -5.91 -16.70 21.15
CA PRO A 411 -4.57 -17.17 20.82
C PRO A 411 -4.45 -17.62 19.35
N PRO A 412 -3.23 -17.55 18.76
CA PRO A 412 -3.02 -17.85 17.35
C PRO A 412 -3.60 -19.19 16.90
N GLY A 413 -4.28 -19.20 15.75
CA GLY A 413 -4.90 -20.40 15.17
C GLY A 413 -6.37 -20.61 15.55
N VAL A 414 -6.94 -19.77 16.42
CA VAL A 414 -8.36 -19.79 16.80
C VAL A 414 -9.07 -18.58 16.20
N LYS A 415 -10.32 -18.76 15.79
CA LYS A 415 -11.16 -17.66 15.27
C LYS A 415 -11.47 -16.64 16.36
N PRO A 416 -11.59 -15.34 16.02
CA PRO A 416 -12.04 -14.33 16.97
C PRO A 416 -13.43 -14.67 17.53
N ILE A 417 -13.66 -14.28 18.78
CA ILE A 417 -14.94 -14.46 19.47
C ILE A 417 -15.90 -13.34 19.06
N ILE A 418 -15.40 -12.11 19.03
CA ILE A 418 -16.06 -10.91 18.52
C ILE A 418 -15.00 -10.15 17.72
N GLU A 419 -15.39 -9.55 16.60
CA GLU A 419 -14.50 -8.74 15.75
C GLU A 419 -15.31 -7.55 15.23
N ASP A 420 -14.77 -6.34 15.40
CA ASP A 420 -15.35 -5.07 14.94
C ASP A 420 -16.86 -4.94 15.19
N SER A 421 -17.30 -5.29 16.40
CA SER A 421 -18.72 -5.45 16.68
C SER A 421 -19.28 -4.38 17.61
N GLN A 422 -20.57 -4.09 17.43
CA GLN A 422 -21.38 -3.36 18.40
C GLN A 422 -21.81 -4.22 19.60
N LYS A 423 -21.51 -5.53 19.57
CA LYS A 423 -21.78 -6.43 20.70
C LYS A 423 -20.90 -6.04 21.90
N ARG A 424 -21.52 -5.99 23.08
CA ARG A 424 -20.90 -5.48 24.31
C ARG A 424 -20.57 -6.53 25.36
N ASN A 425 -21.04 -7.76 25.18
CA ASN A 425 -20.80 -8.82 26.13
C ASN A 425 -20.56 -10.16 25.44
N TRP A 426 -19.90 -11.05 26.15
CA TRP A 426 -19.76 -12.44 25.78
C TRP A 426 -19.57 -13.30 27.03
N SER A 427 -20.05 -14.54 26.99
CA SER A 427 -19.77 -15.54 28.01
C SER A 427 -19.61 -16.91 27.36
N GLY A 428 -18.66 -17.70 27.85
CA GLY A 428 -18.47 -19.07 27.40
C GLY A 428 -17.15 -19.71 27.85
N ASN A 429 -17.02 -20.99 27.51
CA ASN A 429 -15.83 -21.78 27.83
C ASN A 429 -14.66 -21.41 26.92
N ILE A 430 -13.52 -21.15 27.53
CA ILE A 430 -12.23 -20.94 26.88
C ILE A 430 -11.76 -22.24 26.23
N LYS A 431 -11.52 -22.19 24.91
CA LYS A 431 -11.17 -23.37 24.12
C LYS A 431 -9.69 -23.69 24.14
N GLU A 432 -8.86 -22.66 24.23
CA GLU A 432 -7.41 -22.77 24.21
C GLU A 432 -6.79 -21.87 25.28
N SER A 433 -5.76 -22.39 25.96
CA SER A 433 -4.95 -21.60 26.89
C SER A 433 -4.09 -20.61 26.12
N GLY A 434 -3.98 -19.37 26.60
CA GLY A 434 -3.10 -18.38 25.99
C GLY A 434 -3.48 -16.94 26.34
N PHE A 435 -2.97 -16.02 25.54
CA PHE A 435 -3.32 -14.60 25.66
C PHE A 435 -4.58 -14.31 24.83
N TYR A 436 -5.58 -13.75 25.50
CA TYR A 436 -6.77 -13.19 24.90
C TYR A 436 -6.66 -11.68 24.90
N GLU A 437 -7.17 -11.08 23.82
CA GLU A 437 -7.01 -9.65 23.54
C GLU A 437 -8.41 -9.03 23.47
N PHE A 438 -8.64 -7.94 24.20
CA PHE A 438 -9.90 -7.21 24.23
C PHE A 438 -9.66 -5.79 23.74
N ILE A 439 -10.20 -5.45 22.58
CA ILE A 439 -9.91 -4.18 21.90
C ILE A 439 -11.15 -3.32 21.94
N VAL A 440 -11.03 -2.12 22.51
CA VAL A 440 -12.10 -1.12 22.53
C VAL A 440 -11.66 0.05 21.69
N VAL A 441 -12.43 0.41 20.66
CA VAL A 441 -12.15 1.55 19.79
C VAL A 441 -13.34 2.50 19.73
N SER A 442 -13.08 3.81 19.78
CA SER A 442 -14.11 4.85 19.72
C SER A 442 -14.46 5.20 18.28
N GLU A 443 -15.74 5.06 17.93
CA GLU A 443 -16.30 5.56 16.66
C GLU A 443 -16.99 6.92 16.81
N ALA A 444 -17.18 7.38 18.04
CA ALA A 444 -17.93 8.58 18.35
C ALA A 444 -17.25 9.86 17.84
N ALA A 445 -18.05 10.93 17.70
CA ALA A 445 -17.55 12.28 17.39
C ALA A 445 -16.97 13.00 18.61
N GLU A 446 -17.39 12.60 19.80
CA GLU A 446 -16.97 13.15 21.08
C GLU A 446 -16.25 12.07 21.91
N PRO A 447 -15.48 12.45 22.95
CA PRO A 447 -14.84 11.50 23.84
C PRO A 447 -15.85 10.54 24.48
N ILE A 448 -15.46 9.27 24.62
CA ILE A 448 -16.30 8.23 25.21
C ILE A 448 -15.69 7.73 26.51
N GLU A 449 -16.54 7.41 27.47
CA GLU A 449 -16.16 6.69 28.68
C GLU A 449 -16.44 5.21 28.49
N TYR A 450 -15.53 4.36 28.93
CA TYR A 450 -15.70 2.92 28.89
C TYR A 450 -15.42 2.28 30.25
N GLN A 451 -16.06 1.15 30.50
CA GLN A 451 -15.76 0.24 31.61
C GLN A 451 -15.83 -1.20 31.10
N LEU A 452 -14.70 -1.88 31.10
CA LEU A 452 -14.54 -3.28 30.73
C LEU A 452 -14.45 -4.12 32.00
N ASN A 453 -15.39 -5.04 32.18
CA ASN A 453 -15.42 -6.02 33.24
C ASN A 453 -15.08 -7.39 32.63
N LEU A 454 -14.08 -8.08 33.19
CA LEU A 454 -13.70 -9.43 32.81
C LEU A 454 -13.73 -10.34 34.03
N THR A 455 -14.56 -11.36 33.99
CA THR A 455 -14.69 -12.39 35.01
C THR A 455 -14.24 -13.73 34.43
N VAL A 456 -13.48 -14.49 35.21
CA VAL A 456 -12.88 -15.78 34.84
C VAL A 456 -13.08 -16.75 36.00
N GLU A 457 -13.74 -17.87 35.72
CA GLU A 457 -14.05 -18.94 36.69
C GLU A 457 -13.44 -20.27 36.20
N ASN A 458 -13.11 -21.16 37.13
CA ASN A 458 -12.53 -22.47 36.86
C ASN A 458 -13.58 -23.58 36.77
#